data_AF-F0RRG6-F1
#
_entry.id   AF-F0RRG6-F1
#
_cell.length_a   1.000
_cell.length_b   1.000
_cell.length_c   1.000
_cell.angle_alpha   90.00
_cell.angle_beta   90.00
_cell.angle_gamma   90.00
#
_symmetry.space_group_name_H-M   'P 1'
#
loop_
_entity.id
_entity.type
_entity.pdbx_description
1 polymer ?
#
loop_
_entity_poly.entity_id
_entity_poly.type
_entity_poly.pdbx_seq_one_letter_code
_entity_poly.pdbx_strand_id
1 'polypeptide(L)'
;MKCKVLLILIAAVLLFGGCSKNRNKENVEPVMTVVLGMDGIPQPEWVNNDIVSAQVLYVRGYGKMSDRQISIKRATAEAKSEIAEWVSTKVKETLVNYITDTGNRDNQQALDAIEVISGQVAEATLNGVVAEDLWADAEGGISILFSLSISNVEKAFAPAAEAVAEAFMGIEKFEVVATKMKDDFSKLISESDIGE
;
A
#
# COMPACT_ATOMS: atom_id res chain seq x y z
N MET A 1 63.85 -9.54 -66.76
CA MET A 1 62.94 -10.38 -65.95
C MET A 1 61.94 -9.48 -65.24
N LYS A 2 60.84 -9.18 -65.93
CA LYS A 2 59.80 -8.22 -65.56
C LYS A 2 58.64 -8.99 -64.91
N CYS A 3 58.78 -9.43 -63.65
CA CYS A 3 57.70 -10.14 -62.96
C CYS A 3 57.75 -10.07 -61.42
N LYS A 4 58.61 -9.23 -60.83
CA LYS A 4 58.73 -9.09 -59.36
C LYS A 4 58.25 -7.75 -58.79
N VAL A 5 57.93 -6.77 -59.63
CA VAL A 5 57.47 -5.44 -59.18
C VAL A 5 55.94 -5.35 -59.06
N LEU A 6 55.19 -6.29 -59.64
CA LEU A 6 53.72 -6.28 -59.62
C LEU A 6 53.09 -6.82 -58.32
N LEU A 7 53.86 -7.55 -57.49
CA LEU A 7 53.33 -8.19 -56.27
C LEU A 7 53.44 -7.33 -55.00
N ILE A 8 54.20 -6.23 -55.03
CA ILE A 8 54.38 -5.36 -53.85
C ILE A 8 53.34 -4.23 -53.82
N LEU A 9 52.68 -3.92 -54.95
CA LEU A 9 51.73 -2.80 -55.04
C LEU A 9 50.29 -3.15 -54.62
N ILE A 10 49.98 -4.44 -54.46
CA ILE A 10 48.66 -4.93 -53.97
C ILE A 10 48.65 -5.08 -52.44
N ALA A 11 49.81 -5.12 -51.78
CA ALA A 11 49.91 -5.25 -50.33
C ALA A 11 49.74 -3.93 -49.54
N ALA A 12 49.72 -2.78 -50.22
CA ALA A 12 49.71 -1.46 -49.57
C ALA A 12 48.32 -0.80 -49.47
N VAL A 13 47.26 -1.42 -49.98
CA VAL A 13 45.90 -0.82 -50.03
C VAL A 13 44.94 -1.40 -48.97
N LEU A 14 45.36 -2.37 -48.17
CA LEU A 14 44.51 -3.03 -47.17
C LEU A 14 44.59 -2.46 -45.74
N LEU A 15 45.08 -1.22 -45.56
CA LEU A 15 45.25 -0.60 -44.24
C LEU A 15 44.27 0.54 -43.89
N PHE A 16 43.19 0.73 -44.65
CA PHE A 16 42.14 1.70 -44.30
C PHE A 16 40.73 1.10 -44.33
N GLY A 17 40.57 -0.08 -43.73
CA GLY A 17 39.26 -0.68 -43.40
C GLY A 17 38.89 -0.46 -41.94
N GLY A 18 38.85 0.80 -41.51
CA GLY A 18 38.33 1.18 -40.19
C GLY A 18 36.81 1.03 -40.16
N CYS A 19 36.31 -0.16 -39.85
CA CYS A 19 34.94 -0.30 -39.34
C CYS A 19 34.97 0.11 -37.86
N SER A 20 34.76 1.40 -37.61
CA SER A 20 34.19 1.84 -36.34
C SER A 20 32.82 1.14 -36.21
N LYS A 21 32.81 -0.03 -35.58
CA LYS A 21 31.57 -0.57 -35.03
C LYS A 21 31.26 0.30 -33.83
N ASN A 22 30.64 1.44 -34.08
CA ASN A 22 29.81 2.10 -33.10
C ASN A 22 28.88 1.00 -32.59
N ARG A 23 29.19 0.44 -31.43
CA ARG A 23 28.19 -0.24 -30.62
C ARG A 23 27.26 0.88 -30.23
N ASN A 24 26.29 1.15 -31.10
CA ASN A 24 25.03 1.69 -30.67
C ASN A 24 24.65 0.78 -29.50
N LYS A 25 24.80 1.28 -28.28
CA LYS A 25 24.07 0.72 -27.15
C LYS A 25 22.63 1.03 -27.53
N GLU A 26 22.07 0.15 -28.36
CA GLU A 26 20.65 -0.05 -28.39
C GLU A 26 20.29 -0.18 -26.92
N ASN A 27 19.54 0.81 -26.47
CA ASN A 27 18.92 0.78 -25.16
C ASN A 27 17.98 -0.41 -25.25
N VAL A 28 18.50 -1.59 -24.97
CA VAL A 28 17.69 -2.78 -24.78
C VAL A 28 16.91 -2.44 -23.54
N GLU A 29 15.71 -1.92 -23.76
CA GLU A 29 14.71 -1.77 -22.73
C GLU A 29 14.71 -3.09 -21.97
N PRO A 30 14.86 -3.06 -20.63
CA PRO A 30 15.00 -4.28 -19.86
C PRO A 30 13.81 -5.17 -20.23
N VAL A 31 14.12 -6.37 -20.76
CA VAL A 31 13.11 -7.37 -21.06
C VAL A 31 12.39 -7.62 -19.74
N MET A 32 11.18 -7.09 -19.59
CA MET A 32 10.35 -7.37 -18.43
C MET A 32 10.12 -8.88 -18.42
N THR A 33 10.83 -9.56 -17.53
CA THR A 33 10.63 -10.99 -17.31
C THR A 33 9.25 -11.16 -16.71
N VAL A 34 8.28 -11.56 -17.54
CA VAL A 34 6.92 -11.83 -17.11
C VAL A 34 6.95 -13.01 -16.14
N VAL A 35 6.71 -12.74 -14.87
CA VAL A 35 6.57 -13.79 -13.84
C VAL A 35 5.20 -14.41 -14.02
N LEU A 36 5.15 -15.73 -14.29
CA LEU A 36 3.91 -16.48 -14.41
C LEU A 36 3.60 -17.19 -13.09
N GLY A 37 2.36 -17.06 -12.64
CA GLY A 37 1.83 -17.79 -11.51
C GLY A 37 1.59 -19.27 -11.82
N MET A 38 1.19 -20.03 -10.79
CA MET A 38 0.94 -21.48 -10.91
C MET A 38 -0.10 -21.83 -11.97
N ASP A 39 -1.08 -20.94 -12.19
CA ASP A 39 -2.16 -21.12 -13.16
C ASP A 39 -1.79 -20.55 -14.56
N GLY A 40 -0.52 -20.18 -14.79
CA GLY A 40 -0.05 -19.53 -16.02
C GLY A 40 -0.47 -18.07 -16.16
N ILE A 41 -1.04 -17.48 -15.10
CA ILE A 41 -1.51 -16.10 -15.06
C ILE A 41 -0.32 -15.17 -14.75
N PRO A 42 -0.04 -14.14 -15.58
CA PRO A 42 0.98 -13.15 -15.29
C PRO A 42 0.78 -12.50 -13.92
N GLN A 43 1.89 -12.23 -13.22
CA GLN A 43 1.86 -11.50 -11.95
C GLN A 43 1.25 -10.11 -12.16
N PRO A 44 0.18 -9.75 -11.42
CA PRO A 44 -0.35 -8.40 -11.43
C PRO A 44 0.62 -7.39 -10.81
N GLU A 45 0.59 -6.15 -11.29
CA GLU A 45 1.43 -5.05 -10.79
C GLU A 45 1.28 -4.81 -9.28
N TRP A 46 0.06 -4.97 -8.75
CA TRP A 46 -0.25 -4.74 -7.33
C TRP A 46 0.46 -5.71 -6.38
N VAL A 47 1.01 -6.82 -6.89
CA VAL A 47 1.74 -7.77 -6.06
C VAL A 47 3.05 -7.16 -5.55
N ASN A 48 3.69 -6.31 -6.35
CA ASN A 48 4.99 -5.69 -5.99
C ASN A 48 4.90 -4.18 -5.79
N ASN A 49 3.79 -3.54 -6.17
CA ASN A 49 3.61 -2.10 -6.08
C ASN A 49 2.37 -1.79 -5.24
N ASP A 50 2.49 -0.78 -4.40
CA ASP A 50 1.35 -0.29 -3.62
C ASP A 50 0.42 0.56 -4.49
N ILE A 51 -0.88 0.49 -4.20
CA ILE A 51 -1.91 1.29 -4.89
C ILE A 51 -2.30 2.43 -3.96
N VAL A 52 -2.02 3.66 -4.39
CA VAL A 52 -2.37 4.87 -3.64
C VAL A 52 -3.71 5.41 -4.11
N SER A 53 -4.61 5.72 -3.19
CA SER A 53 -5.92 6.28 -3.51
C SER A 53 -6.54 7.02 -2.32
N ALA A 54 -6.86 8.29 -2.53
CA ALA A 54 -7.52 9.16 -1.56
C ALA A 54 -8.89 8.68 -1.04
N GLN A 55 -9.50 7.70 -1.72
CA GLN A 55 -10.87 7.23 -1.42
C GLN A 55 -10.92 5.76 -0.99
N VAL A 56 -9.84 5.01 -1.21
CA VAL A 56 -9.80 3.56 -1.00
C VAL A 56 -8.43 3.18 -0.45
N LEU A 57 -8.42 2.58 0.72
CA LEU A 57 -7.24 1.91 1.24
C LEU A 57 -7.10 0.55 0.54
N TYR A 58 -5.96 0.31 -0.09
CA TYR A 58 -5.59 -0.99 -0.64
C TYR A 58 -4.56 -1.66 0.26
N VAL A 59 -4.77 -2.93 0.58
CA VAL A 59 -3.86 -3.73 1.40
C VAL A 59 -3.67 -5.10 0.75
N ARG A 60 -2.42 -5.57 0.71
CA ARG A 60 -2.06 -6.88 0.17
C ARG A 60 -1.85 -7.85 1.33
N GLY A 61 -2.54 -8.99 1.29
CA GLY A 61 -2.26 -10.11 2.18
C GLY A 61 -1.51 -11.23 1.46
N TYR A 62 -0.57 -11.87 2.14
CA TYR A 62 0.13 -13.04 1.61
C TYR A 62 -0.02 -14.29 2.48
N GLY A 63 -0.02 -15.45 1.86
CA GLY A 63 0.00 -16.71 2.59
C GLY A 63 0.54 -17.86 1.76
N LYS A 64 1.50 -18.60 2.31
CA LYS A 64 2.01 -19.85 1.73
C LYS A 64 1.97 -20.95 2.78
N MET A 65 0.99 -21.83 2.65
CA MET A 65 0.73 -22.92 3.59
C MET A 65 0.56 -24.24 2.82
N SER A 66 0.35 -25.34 3.55
CA SER A 66 0.23 -26.69 2.96
C SER A 66 -0.95 -26.88 2.01
N ASP A 67 -1.96 -26.02 2.08
CA ASP A 67 -3.16 -26.06 1.26
C ASP A 67 -3.57 -24.66 0.81
N ARG A 68 -4.20 -24.56 -0.37
CA ARG A 68 -4.62 -23.28 -0.96
C ARG A 68 -5.65 -22.55 -0.10
N GLN A 69 -6.61 -23.25 0.51
CA GLN A 69 -7.61 -22.63 1.37
C GLN A 69 -7.00 -22.09 2.66
N ILE A 70 -6.01 -22.80 3.22
CA ILE A 70 -5.27 -22.32 4.40
C ILE A 70 -4.43 -21.09 4.04
N SER A 71 -3.83 -21.08 2.84
CA SER A 71 -3.07 -19.95 2.31
C SER A 71 -3.95 -18.71 2.13
N ILE A 72 -5.15 -18.87 1.56
CA ILE A 72 -6.16 -17.80 1.46
C ILE A 72 -6.54 -17.27 2.85
N LYS A 73 -6.85 -18.16 3.81
CA LYS A 73 -7.19 -17.73 5.18
C LYS A 73 -6.06 -16.94 5.84
N ARG A 74 -4.81 -17.35 5.64
CA ARG A 74 -3.63 -16.63 6.13
C ARG A 74 -3.52 -15.25 5.50
N ALA A 75 -3.58 -15.16 4.18
CA ALA A 75 -3.52 -13.90 3.45
C ALA A 75 -4.63 -12.94 3.91
N THR A 76 -5.86 -13.45 4.06
CA THR A 76 -6.98 -12.65 4.57
C THR A 76 -6.75 -12.17 6.01
N ALA A 77 -6.21 -13.02 6.89
CA ALA A 77 -5.93 -12.63 8.27
C ALA A 77 -4.83 -11.56 8.36
N GLU A 78 -3.78 -11.71 7.55
CA GLU A 78 -2.67 -10.75 7.44
C GLU A 78 -3.19 -9.37 7.00
N ALA A 79 -3.90 -9.31 5.87
CA ALA A 79 -4.46 -8.06 5.37
C ALA A 79 -5.45 -7.41 6.34
N LYS A 80 -6.32 -8.19 6.98
CA LYS A 80 -7.25 -7.65 7.99
C LYS A 80 -6.52 -7.12 9.23
N SER A 81 -5.41 -7.74 9.62
CA SER A 81 -4.59 -7.24 10.72
C SER A 81 -3.98 -5.89 10.39
N GLU A 82 -3.41 -5.75 9.18
CA GLU A 82 -2.81 -4.50 8.72
C GLU A 82 -3.85 -3.38 8.57
N ILE A 83 -5.02 -3.68 8.00
CA ILE A 83 -6.15 -2.74 7.93
C ILE A 83 -6.57 -2.29 9.34
N ALA A 84 -6.72 -3.23 10.29
CA ALA A 84 -7.11 -2.91 11.66
C ALA A 84 -6.07 -2.04 12.36
N GLU A 85 -4.79 -2.31 12.17
CA GLU A 85 -3.69 -1.52 12.71
C GLU A 85 -3.67 -0.11 12.14
N TRP A 86 -3.84 0.03 10.82
CA TRP A 86 -3.92 1.34 10.15
C TRP A 86 -5.10 2.16 10.69
N VAL A 87 -6.31 1.58 10.74
CA VAL A 87 -7.52 2.26 11.24
C VAL A 87 -7.35 2.66 12.71
N SER A 88 -6.92 1.72 13.56
CA SER A 88 -6.71 1.98 14.98
C SER A 88 -5.73 3.13 15.21
N THR A 89 -4.62 3.14 14.46
CA THR A 89 -3.62 4.21 14.51
C THR A 89 -4.22 5.56 14.14
N LYS A 90 -4.97 5.65 13.04
CA LYS A 90 -5.59 6.92 12.60
C LYS A 90 -6.62 7.46 13.58
N VAL A 91 -7.44 6.56 14.14
CA VAL A 91 -8.44 6.91 15.15
C VAL A 91 -7.76 7.41 16.42
N LYS A 92 -6.76 6.66 16.91
CA LYS A 92 -6.00 7.02 18.11
C LYS A 92 -5.29 8.36 17.95
N GLU A 93 -4.63 8.59 16.82
CA GLU A 93 -3.96 9.84 16.51
C GLU A 93 -4.95 11.02 16.57
N THR A 94 -6.11 10.89 15.93
CA THR A 94 -7.14 11.94 15.93
C THR A 94 -7.64 12.24 17.34
N LEU A 95 -8.00 11.21 18.11
CA LEU A 95 -8.55 11.39 19.45
C LEU A 95 -7.50 11.93 20.43
N VAL A 96 -6.25 11.47 20.36
CA VAL A 96 -5.14 11.95 21.19
C VAL A 96 -4.81 13.41 20.88
N ASN A 97 -4.76 13.78 19.60
CA ASN A 97 -4.53 15.17 19.18
C ASN A 97 -5.61 16.08 19.75
N TYR A 98 -6.88 15.67 19.68
CA TYR A 98 -7.97 16.43 20.26
C TYR A 98 -7.85 16.63 21.79
N ILE A 99 -7.62 15.55 22.55
CA ILE A 99 -7.48 15.63 24.01
C ILE A 99 -6.26 16.48 24.39
N THR A 100 -5.22 16.43 23.56
CA THR A 100 -4.02 17.25 23.71
C THR A 100 -4.32 18.73 23.55
N ASP A 101 -5.01 19.11 22.48
CA ASP A 101 -5.36 20.49 22.16
C ASP A 101 -6.34 21.11 23.17
N THR A 102 -7.14 20.29 23.85
CA THR A 102 -8.09 20.74 24.88
C THR A 102 -7.51 20.80 26.29
N GLY A 103 -6.21 20.52 26.47
CA GLY A 103 -5.54 20.62 27.76
C GLY A 103 -5.78 19.44 28.70
N ASN A 104 -6.29 18.32 28.18
CA ASN A 104 -6.64 17.12 28.95
C ASN A 104 -5.61 15.98 28.82
N ARG A 105 -4.35 16.30 28.46
CA ARG A 105 -3.28 15.31 28.13
C ARG A 105 -3.01 14.27 29.23
N ASP A 106 -3.17 14.63 30.50
CA ASP A 106 -2.84 13.76 31.63
C ASP A 106 -4.05 12.94 32.13
N ASN A 107 -5.19 13.00 31.42
CA ASN A 107 -6.38 12.25 31.78
C ASN A 107 -6.26 10.78 31.37
N GLN A 108 -5.74 9.94 32.27
CA GLN A 108 -5.56 8.49 32.06
C GLN A 108 -6.87 7.78 31.66
N GLN A 109 -8.00 8.15 32.29
CA GLN A 109 -9.30 7.57 31.93
C GLN A 109 -9.67 7.85 30.47
N ALA A 110 -9.25 9.00 29.94
CA ALA A 110 -9.49 9.34 28.54
C ALA A 110 -8.57 8.59 27.59
N LEU A 111 -7.31 8.37 27.97
CA LEU A 111 -6.37 7.56 27.18
C LEU A 111 -6.82 6.09 27.11
N ASP A 112 -7.27 5.53 28.23
CA ASP A 112 -7.82 4.16 28.28
C ASP A 112 -9.08 4.03 27.41
N ALA A 113 -9.96 5.03 27.45
CA ALA A 113 -11.15 5.06 26.58
C ALA A 113 -10.77 5.14 25.10
N ILE A 114 -9.78 5.96 24.73
CA ILE A 114 -9.28 6.04 23.35
C ILE A 114 -8.77 4.69 22.86
N GLU A 115 -8.01 3.96 23.68
CA GLU A 115 -7.50 2.64 23.30
C GLU A 115 -8.64 1.68 22.96
N VAL A 116 -9.64 1.58 23.85
CA VAL A 116 -10.82 0.71 23.62
C VAL A 116 -11.60 1.13 22.39
N ILE A 117 -11.84 2.44 22.21
CA ILE A 117 -12.61 2.98 21.09
C ILE A 117 -11.88 2.75 19.76
N SER A 118 -10.57 2.94 19.71
CA SER A 118 -9.77 2.70 18.50
C SER A 118 -9.87 1.24 18.02
N GLY A 119 -9.84 0.28 18.95
CA GLY A 119 -10.07 -1.13 18.66
C GLY A 119 -11.48 -1.42 18.14
N GLN A 120 -12.50 -0.84 18.76
CA GLN A 120 -13.90 -1.01 18.32
C GLN A 120 -14.14 -0.47 16.92
N VAL A 121 -13.59 0.70 16.59
CA VAL A 121 -13.71 1.28 15.24
C VAL A 121 -12.97 0.41 14.22
N ALA A 122 -11.76 -0.07 14.55
CA ALA A 122 -11.03 -1.00 13.70
C ALA A 122 -11.83 -2.27 13.41
N GLU A 123 -12.37 -2.92 14.44
CA GLU A 123 -13.22 -4.11 14.31
C GLU A 123 -14.47 -3.86 13.46
N ALA A 124 -15.17 -2.75 13.71
CA ALA A 124 -16.37 -2.38 12.95
C ALA A 124 -16.06 -2.19 11.45
N THR A 125 -14.90 -1.62 11.15
CA THR A 125 -14.45 -1.31 9.79
C THR A 125 -14.10 -2.57 8.99
N LEU A 126 -13.66 -3.65 9.64
CA LEU A 126 -13.33 -4.93 8.98
C LEU A 126 -14.52 -5.57 8.23
N ASN A 127 -15.76 -5.16 8.54
CA ASN A 127 -16.95 -5.60 7.82
C ASN A 127 -17.04 -5.00 6.40
N GLY A 128 -16.35 -3.88 6.15
CA GLY A 128 -16.33 -3.20 4.86
C GLY A 128 -15.19 -3.62 3.94
N VAL A 129 -14.36 -4.59 4.34
CA VAL A 129 -13.19 -5.06 3.58
C VAL A 129 -13.64 -6.00 2.47
N VAL A 130 -13.19 -5.74 1.24
CA VAL A 130 -13.50 -6.52 0.04
C VAL A 130 -12.23 -7.13 -0.53
N ALA A 131 -12.29 -8.40 -0.96
CA ALA A 131 -11.22 -9.01 -1.75
C ALA A 131 -11.43 -8.64 -3.22
N GLU A 132 -10.47 -7.93 -3.81
CA GLU A 132 -10.53 -7.42 -5.19
C GLU A 132 -9.94 -8.40 -6.19
N ASP A 133 -8.76 -8.94 -5.86
CA ASP A 133 -8.02 -9.81 -6.77
C ASP A 133 -7.20 -10.83 -6.00
N LEU A 134 -6.88 -11.95 -6.65
CA LEU A 134 -6.09 -13.04 -6.10
C LEU A 134 -5.10 -13.54 -7.14
N TRP A 135 -3.84 -13.65 -6.73
CA TRP A 135 -2.80 -14.25 -7.55
C TRP A 135 -2.08 -15.37 -6.80
N ALA A 136 -1.86 -16.48 -7.51
CA ALA A 136 -1.10 -17.62 -6.99
C ALA A 136 0.28 -17.63 -7.63
N ASP A 137 1.33 -17.50 -6.83
CA ASP A 137 2.70 -17.56 -7.31
C ASP A 137 3.09 -18.97 -7.78
N ALA A 138 4.22 -19.08 -8.48
CA ALA A 138 4.70 -20.35 -9.02
C ALA A 138 5.06 -21.40 -7.94
N GLU A 139 5.23 -20.97 -6.69
CA GLU A 139 5.59 -21.82 -5.55
C GLU A 139 4.38 -22.21 -4.68
N GLY A 140 3.17 -21.81 -5.07
CA GLY A 140 1.92 -22.10 -4.36
C GLY A 140 1.57 -21.11 -3.24
N GLY A 141 2.30 -20.00 -3.11
CA GLY A 141 1.88 -18.87 -2.27
C GLY A 141 0.73 -18.10 -2.90
N ILE A 142 -0.13 -17.56 -2.05
CA ILE A 142 -1.33 -16.82 -2.44
C ILE A 142 -1.19 -15.37 -1.98
N SER A 143 -1.24 -14.45 -2.93
CA SER A 143 -1.39 -13.02 -2.69
C SER A 143 -2.83 -12.61 -2.96
N ILE A 144 -3.42 -11.78 -2.11
CA ILE A 144 -4.77 -11.25 -2.29
C ILE A 144 -4.73 -9.74 -2.08
N LEU A 145 -5.30 -9.01 -3.03
CA LEU A 145 -5.52 -7.57 -2.91
C LEU A 145 -6.86 -7.34 -2.22
N PHE A 146 -6.86 -6.56 -1.15
CA PHE A 146 -8.05 -6.11 -0.45
C PHE A 146 -8.24 -4.62 -0.63
N SER A 147 -9.49 -4.19 -0.59
CA SER A 147 -9.88 -2.79 -0.56
C SER A 147 -10.75 -2.48 0.65
N LEU A 148 -10.67 -1.23 1.10
CA LEU A 148 -11.54 -0.66 2.10
C LEU A 148 -11.84 0.79 1.72
N SER A 149 -13.11 1.12 1.54
CA SER A 149 -13.53 2.50 1.30
C SER A 149 -13.24 3.37 2.51
N ILE A 150 -12.58 4.52 2.31
CA ILE A 150 -12.36 5.50 3.38
C ILE A 150 -13.68 5.98 3.99
N SER A 151 -14.74 6.08 3.19
CA SER A 151 -16.09 6.41 3.68
C SER A 151 -16.63 5.38 4.69
N ASN A 152 -16.25 4.09 4.58
CA ASN A 152 -16.63 3.10 5.59
C ASN A 152 -15.90 3.33 6.91
N VAL A 153 -14.63 3.76 6.85
CA VAL A 153 -13.84 4.11 8.03
C VAL A 153 -14.45 5.33 8.74
N GLU A 154 -14.77 6.40 7.99
CA GLU A 154 -15.41 7.61 8.52
C GLU A 154 -16.75 7.30 9.19
N LYS A 155 -17.57 6.45 8.56
CA LYS A 155 -18.84 5.99 9.14
C LYS A 155 -18.63 5.19 10.43
N ALA A 156 -17.61 4.34 10.48
CA ALA A 156 -17.28 3.58 11.68
C ALA A 156 -16.72 4.47 12.80
N PHE A 157 -16.02 5.54 12.45
CA PHE A 157 -15.47 6.51 13.41
C PHE A 157 -16.51 7.47 13.99
N ALA A 158 -17.58 7.78 13.27
CA ALA A 158 -18.55 8.79 13.71
C ALA A 158 -19.14 8.54 15.12
N PRO A 159 -19.58 7.32 15.49
CA PRO A 159 -20.06 7.03 16.84
C PRO A 159 -18.96 7.16 17.92
N ALA A 160 -17.72 6.85 17.56
CA ALA A 160 -16.57 6.99 18.46
C ALA A 160 -16.29 8.46 18.80
N ALA A 161 -16.31 9.34 17.80
CA ALA A 161 -16.17 10.79 18.01
C ALA A 161 -17.26 11.34 18.94
N GLU A 162 -18.50 10.89 18.76
CA GLU A 162 -19.64 11.29 19.60
C GLU A 162 -19.47 10.82 21.05
N ALA A 163 -19.08 9.56 21.26
CA ALA A 163 -18.86 9.00 22.60
C ALA A 163 -17.74 9.73 23.37
N VAL A 164 -16.63 10.06 22.69
CA VAL A 164 -15.53 10.84 23.30
C VAL A 164 -16.00 12.26 23.62
N ALA A 165 -16.72 12.91 22.70
CA ALA A 165 -17.23 14.25 22.92
C ALA A 165 -18.19 14.31 24.12
N GLU A 166 -19.10 13.34 24.23
CA GLU A 166 -20.04 13.24 25.36
C GLU A 166 -19.31 13.00 26.69
N ALA A 167 -18.36 12.07 26.70
CA ALA A 167 -17.63 11.70 27.91
C ALA A 167 -16.72 12.81 28.47
N PHE A 168 -16.15 13.66 27.59
CA PHE A 168 -15.08 14.58 27.99
C PHE A 168 -15.42 16.07 27.85
N MET A 169 -16.47 16.45 27.11
CA MET A 169 -16.73 17.88 26.79
C MET A 169 -18.05 18.45 27.31
N GLY A 170 -18.88 17.63 27.97
CA GLY A 170 -20.18 18.06 28.45
C GLY A 170 -21.18 18.32 27.32
N ILE A 171 -22.46 18.19 27.65
CA ILE A 171 -23.56 18.02 26.70
C ILE A 171 -23.85 19.28 25.85
N GLU A 172 -23.34 20.45 26.23
CA GLU A 172 -23.62 21.71 25.50
C GLU A 172 -22.79 21.90 24.22
N LYS A 173 -21.68 21.17 24.06
CA LYS A 173 -20.72 21.39 22.96
C LYS A 173 -20.33 20.12 22.21
N PHE A 174 -20.87 18.96 22.60
CA PHE A 174 -20.40 17.67 22.08
C PHE A 174 -20.60 17.53 20.56
N GLU A 175 -21.67 18.06 19.98
CA GLU A 175 -21.92 17.99 18.52
C GLU A 175 -20.86 18.75 17.71
N VAL A 176 -20.48 19.95 18.15
CA VAL A 176 -19.44 20.77 17.50
C VAL A 176 -18.09 20.08 17.59
N VAL A 177 -17.80 19.48 18.76
CA VAL A 177 -16.57 18.72 19.00
C VAL A 177 -16.51 17.46 18.14
N ALA A 178 -17.57 16.67 18.11
CA ALA A 178 -17.65 15.46 17.31
C ALA A 178 -17.51 15.78 15.81
N THR A 179 -18.08 16.90 15.35
CA THR A 179 -17.91 17.38 13.97
C THR A 179 -16.44 17.72 13.70
N LYS A 180 -15.80 18.49 14.59
CA LYS A 180 -14.37 18.80 14.44
C LYS A 180 -13.51 17.53 14.40
N MET A 181 -13.75 16.56 15.28
CA MET A 181 -13.02 15.29 15.26
C MET A 181 -13.20 14.53 13.94
N LYS A 182 -14.42 14.51 13.39
CA LYS A 182 -14.71 13.90 12.08
C LYS A 182 -13.97 14.61 10.95
N ASP A 183 -13.91 15.93 10.97
CA ASP A 183 -13.17 16.73 9.99
C ASP A 183 -11.65 16.49 10.09
N ASP A 184 -11.11 16.49 11.31
CA ASP A 184 -9.70 16.22 11.58
C ASP A 184 -9.31 14.79 11.13
N PHE A 185 -10.17 13.80 11.38
CA PHE A 185 -9.99 12.42 10.91
C PHE A 185 -9.96 12.33 9.38
N SER A 186 -10.93 12.96 8.73
CA SER A 186 -11.06 12.97 7.26
C SER A 186 -9.83 13.61 6.62
N LYS A 187 -9.36 14.73 7.20
CA LYS A 187 -8.15 15.40 6.77
C LYS A 187 -6.92 14.50 6.92
N LEU A 188 -6.74 13.90 8.09
CA LEU A 188 -5.59 13.05 8.40
C LEU A 188 -5.47 11.87 7.43
N ILE A 189 -6.59 11.21 7.13
CA ILE A 189 -6.60 10.11 6.16
C ILE A 189 -6.24 10.62 4.75
N SER A 190 -6.80 11.75 4.34
CA SER A 190 -6.50 12.33 3.02
C SER A 190 -5.04 12.76 2.85
N GLU A 191 -4.37 13.16 3.93
CA GLU A 191 -2.96 13.54 3.93
C GLU A 191 -2.03 12.32 3.93
N SER A 192 -2.47 11.18 4.48
CA SER A 192 -1.66 9.95 4.55
C SER A 192 -1.41 9.27 3.20
N ASP A 193 -2.17 9.62 2.16
CA ASP A 193 -1.98 9.14 0.77
C ASP A 193 -0.95 9.98 -0.02
N ILE A 194 -0.47 11.10 0.54
CA ILE A 194 0.53 11.95 -0.10
C ILE A 194 1.91 11.55 0.43
N GLY A 195 2.40 10.42 -0.09
CA GLY A 195 3.67 9.73 0.21
C GLY A 195 4.75 10.42 1.05
N GLU A 196 5.25 9.69 2.05
CA GLU A 196 6.69 9.65 2.36
C GLU A 196 7.44 8.76 1.36
#